data_AF-A0A1I7NVN2-F1
#
_entry.id   AF-A0A1I7NVN2-F1
#
_cell.length_a   1.000
_cell.length_b   1.000
_cell.length_c   1.000
_cell.angle_alpha   90.00
_cell.angle_beta   90.00
_cell.angle_gamma   90.00
#
_symmetry.space_group_name_H-M   'P 1'
#
loop_
_entity.id
_entity.type
_entity.pdbx_description
1 polymer ?
#
loop_
_entity_poly.entity_id
_entity_poly.type
_entity_poly.pdbx_seq_one_letter_code
_entity_poly.pdbx_strand_id
1 'polypeptide(L)'
;MTEIALGIVGAFYAFAGWLATRAALTSLFMDLAIAGISGQKPKAAETAQSYWLLAAANLILAGGVALVIRADFAMWLFLLSAFGQAFYLYYLAPQIFDHEEPPDATGRAQTRNAFVLYLAATAFVVWAASRDALMSWQEVPGPLLAAAVAAVVAHFGYVLWMVVGPGSMRASASASPLAWSDEAAWPDDENPSALESDPSQSRSIKLMADFHTYPLWAMDEHLYGDFPPEKLGLSQELSADLNAWADAFTSSLNSDDPANSLWSDEQHRAHQAEARPLALRIAKERPDLKIYIAVGAGNAVEVETGPIEEPER
;
A
#
# COMPACT_ATOMS: atom_id res chain seq x y z
N MET A 1 -7.25 26.89 29.72
CA MET A 1 -7.86 25.54 29.75
C MET A 1 -8.59 25.24 28.45
N THR A 2 -9.59 26.04 28.04
CA THR A 2 -10.35 25.84 26.79
C THR A 2 -9.47 25.80 25.55
N GLU A 3 -8.46 26.67 25.46
CA GLU A 3 -7.55 26.75 24.32
C GLU A 3 -6.71 25.48 24.15
N ILE A 4 -6.19 24.95 25.25
CA ILE A 4 -5.42 23.70 25.28
C ILE A 4 -6.33 22.52 24.87
N ALA A 5 -7.57 22.51 25.38
CA ALA A 5 -8.55 21.48 25.01
C ALA A 5 -8.88 21.52 23.50
N LEU A 6 -9.07 22.71 22.92
CA LEU A 6 -9.30 22.87 21.47
C LEU A 6 -8.10 22.38 20.65
N GLY A 7 -6.88 22.70 21.09
CA GLY A 7 -5.65 22.23 20.46
C GLY A 7 -5.53 20.71 20.49
N ILE A 8 -5.83 20.06 21.63
CA ILE A 8 -5.79 18.60 21.78
C ILE A 8 -6.86 17.95 20.89
N VAL A 9 -8.10 18.45 20.90
CA VAL A 9 -9.19 17.93 20.05
C VAL A 9 -8.84 18.10 18.57
N GLY A 10 -8.30 19.26 18.19
CA GLY A 10 -7.85 19.52 16.82
C GLY A 10 -6.74 18.58 16.38
N ALA A 11 -5.72 18.39 17.21
CA ALA A 11 -4.61 17.48 16.93
C ALA A 11 -5.09 16.03 16.80
N PHE A 12 -6.01 15.59 17.67
CA PHE A 12 -6.62 14.27 17.59
C PHE A 12 -7.32 14.05 16.25
N TYR A 13 -8.18 14.99 15.81
CA TYR A 13 -8.90 14.83 14.54
C TYR A 13 -8.02 15.02 13.30
N ALA A 14 -6.99 15.87 13.38
CA ALA A 14 -5.99 15.98 12.32
C ALA A 14 -5.26 14.63 12.13
N PHE A 15 -4.83 14.02 13.23
CA PHE A 15 -4.18 12.72 13.23
C PHE A 15 -5.11 11.59 12.80
N ALA A 16 -6.35 11.56 13.29
CA ALA A 16 -7.36 10.58 12.91
C ALA A 16 -7.68 10.64 11.42
N GLY A 17 -7.83 11.84 10.85
CA GLY A 17 -8.01 12.05 9.42
C GLY A 17 -6.82 11.54 8.61
N TRP A 18 -5.59 11.81 9.05
CA TRP A 18 -4.38 11.31 8.39
C TRP A 18 -4.30 9.78 8.39
N LEU A 19 -4.57 9.15 9.53
CA LEU A 19 -4.57 7.70 9.67
C LEU A 19 -5.69 7.05 8.82
N ALA A 20 -6.89 7.65 8.82
CA ALA A 20 -8.01 7.20 8.01
C ALA A 20 -7.71 7.31 6.50
N THR A 21 -7.10 8.42 6.06
CA THR A 21 -6.65 8.56 4.67
C THR A 21 -5.65 7.47 4.29
N ARG A 22 -4.66 7.20 5.14
CA ARG A 22 -3.66 6.15 4.87
C ARG A 22 -4.31 4.77 4.77
N ALA A 23 -5.21 4.44 5.71
CA ALA A 23 -5.94 3.17 5.68
C ALA A 23 -6.82 3.03 4.43
N ALA A 24 -7.54 4.09 4.05
CA ALA A 24 -8.37 4.12 2.84
C ALA A 24 -7.55 3.96 1.56
N LEU A 25 -6.39 4.60 1.49
CA LEU A 25 -5.44 4.46 0.39
C LEU A 25 -4.89 3.02 0.28
N THR A 26 -4.53 2.39 1.40
CA THR A 26 -4.08 1.00 1.41
C THR A 26 -5.19 0.04 0.99
N SER A 27 -6.43 0.24 1.46
CA SER A 27 -7.58 -0.58 1.03
C SER A 27 -7.81 -0.44 -0.47
N LEU A 28 -7.85 0.80 -0.99
CA LEU A 28 -8.03 1.06 -2.41
C LEU A 28 -6.94 0.39 -3.27
N PHE A 29 -5.69 0.41 -2.80
CA PHE A 29 -4.59 -0.29 -3.47
C PHE A 29 -4.84 -1.80 -3.53
N MET A 30 -5.25 -2.42 -2.42
CA MET A 30 -5.54 -3.85 -2.37
C MET A 30 -6.71 -4.23 -3.28
N ASP A 31 -7.79 -3.44 -3.27
CA ASP A 31 -8.95 -3.67 -4.12
C ASP A 31 -8.58 -3.58 -5.61
N LEU A 32 -7.74 -2.60 -5.97
CA LEU A 32 -7.22 -2.45 -7.33
C LEU A 32 -6.29 -3.60 -7.73
N ALA A 33 -5.44 -4.07 -6.82
CA ALA A 33 -4.56 -5.21 -7.08
C ALA A 33 -5.36 -6.52 -7.27
N ILE A 34 -6.38 -6.76 -6.43
CA ILE A 34 -7.29 -7.91 -6.58
C ILE A 34 -8.06 -7.82 -7.90
N ALA A 35 -8.57 -6.64 -8.25
CA ALA A 35 -9.24 -6.42 -9.53
C ALA A 35 -8.31 -6.70 -10.72
N GLY A 36 -7.05 -6.27 -10.62
CA GLY A 36 -6.02 -6.54 -11.64
C GLY A 36 -5.73 -8.04 -11.82
N ILE A 37 -5.66 -8.81 -10.72
CA ILE A 37 -5.40 -10.25 -10.76
C ILE A 37 -6.63 -11.05 -11.20
N SER A 38 -7.83 -10.66 -10.74
CA SER A 38 -9.08 -11.38 -11.03
C SER A 38 -9.65 -11.11 -12.43
N GLY A 39 -9.12 -10.11 -13.15
CA GLY A 39 -9.67 -9.65 -14.43
C GLY A 39 -11.05 -8.99 -14.31
N GLN A 40 -11.59 -8.85 -13.09
CA GLN A 40 -12.90 -8.27 -12.85
C GLN A 40 -12.75 -6.76 -12.58
N LYS A 41 -13.55 -5.95 -13.27
CA LYS A 41 -13.60 -4.52 -13.00
C LYS A 41 -14.15 -4.29 -11.57
N PRO A 42 -13.51 -3.45 -10.75
CA PRO A 42 -14.02 -3.15 -9.42
C PRO A 42 -15.41 -2.53 -9.54
N LYS A 43 -16.34 -2.90 -8.64
CA LYS A 43 -17.72 -2.43 -8.74
C LYS A 43 -17.74 -0.91 -8.57
N ALA A 44 -18.58 -0.24 -9.37
CA ALA A 44 -18.69 1.22 -9.32
C ALA A 44 -19.10 1.73 -7.93
N ALA A 45 -19.91 0.95 -7.20
CA ALA A 45 -20.32 1.27 -5.83
C ALA A 45 -19.14 1.24 -4.85
N GLU A 46 -18.28 0.23 -4.89
CA GLU A 46 -17.08 0.10 -4.04
C GLU A 46 -16.09 1.25 -4.32
N THR A 47 -15.88 1.57 -5.60
CA THR A 47 -15.01 2.70 -5.99
C THR A 47 -15.56 4.04 -5.47
N ALA A 48 -16.87 4.26 -5.60
CA ALA A 48 -17.53 5.47 -5.10
C ALA A 48 -17.47 5.56 -3.56
N GLN A 49 -17.61 4.43 -2.87
CA GLN A 49 -17.47 4.35 -1.42
C GLN A 49 -16.06 4.72 -0.97
N SER A 50 -15.02 4.17 -1.62
CA SER A 50 -13.62 4.49 -1.32
C SER A 50 -13.32 5.98 -1.53
N TYR A 51 -13.82 6.59 -2.59
CA TYR A 51 -13.69 8.04 -2.81
C TYR A 51 -14.44 8.86 -1.77
N TRP A 52 -15.64 8.44 -1.36
CA TRP A 52 -16.39 9.09 -0.31
C TRP A 52 -15.62 9.06 1.02
N LEU A 53 -15.12 7.90 1.43
CA LEU A 53 -14.36 7.72 2.67
C LEU A 53 -13.07 8.54 2.65
N LEU A 54 -12.38 8.57 1.51
CA LEU A 54 -11.18 9.38 1.32
C LEU A 54 -11.48 10.88 1.45
N ALA A 55 -12.56 11.37 0.82
CA ALA A 55 -13.01 12.74 0.93
C ALA A 55 -13.40 13.10 2.38
N ALA A 56 -14.12 12.21 3.06
CA ALA A 56 -14.51 12.40 4.46
C ALA A 56 -13.29 12.47 5.40
N ALA A 57 -12.31 11.57 5.24
CA ALA A 57 -11.08 11.57 6.03
C ALA A 57 -10.27 12.86 5.85
N ASN A 58 -10.15 13.34 4.62
CA ASN A 58 -9.46 14.58 4.28
C ASN A 58 -10.20 15.81 4.85
N LEU A 59 -11.53 15.81 4.84
CA LEU A 59 -12.34 16.86 5.46
C LEU A 59 -12.15 16.90 7.00
N ILE A 60 -12.11 15.74 7.65
CA ILE A 60 -11.84 15.63 9.09
C ILE A 60 -10.44 16.16 9.42
N LEU A 61 -9.43 15.79 8.61
CA LEU A 61 -8.07 16.30 8.77
C LEU A 61 -8.03 17.82 8.67
N ALA A 62 -8.64 18.39 7.62
CA ALA A 62 -8.68 19.84 7.42
C ALA A 62 -9.36 20.54 8.60
N GLY A 63 -10.46 19.99 9.11
CA GLY A 63 -11.14 20.48 10.31
C GLY A 63 -10.25 20.45 11.55
N GLY A 64 -9.52 19.34 11.75
CA GLY A 64 -8.58 19.19 12.85
C GLY A 64 -7.43 20.21 12.79
N VAL A 65 -6.79 20.38 11.63
CA VAL A 65 -5.72 21.37 11.41
C VAL A 65 -6.23 22.79 11.65
N ALA A 66 -7.42 23.13 11.13
CA ALA A 66 -8.06 24.41 11.35
C ALA A 66 -8.31 24.68 12.85
N LEU A 67 -8.71 23.65 13.60
CA LEU A 67 -8.97 23.76 15.03
C LEU A 67 -7.68 23.91 15.86
N VAL A 68 -6.56 23.28 15.45
CA VAL A 68 -5.24 23.48 16.08
C VAL A 68 -4.79 24.93 16.02
N ILE A 69 -5.01 25.59 14.88
CA ILE A 69 -4.72 27.02 14.71
C ILE A 69 -5.85 27.93 15.21
N ARG A 70 -6.91 27.34 15.79
CA ARG A 70 -8.11 28.00 16.32
C ARG A 70 -8.87 28.87 15.33
N ALA A 71 -8.87 28.52 14.06
CA ALA A 71 -9.63 29.29 13.07
C ALA A 71 -11.15 29.06 13.22
N ASP A 72 -11.92 30.12 13.05
CA ASP A 72 -13.39 30.13 13.10
C ASP A 72 -14.04 29.17 12.09
N PHE A 73 -13.44 29.02 10.90
CA PHE A 73 -13.93 28.10 9.87
C PHE A 73 -13.81 26.62 10.26
N ALA A 74 -13.07 26.27 11.33
CA ALA A 74 -13.06 24.91 11.86
C ALA A 74 -14.48 24.44 12.24
N MET A 75 -15.31 25.33 12.80
CA MET A 75 -16.71 25.01 13.11
C MET A 75 -17.47 24.52 11.89
N TRP A 76 -17.34 25.22 10.76
CA TRP A 76 -18.02 24.86 9.53
C TRP A 76 -17.53 23.53 8.95
N LEU A 77 -16.23 23.24 9.05
CA LEU A 77 -15.67 21.96 8.61
C LEU A 77 -16.17 20.78 9.46
N PHE A 78 -16.25 20.95 10.78
CA PHE A 78 -16.81 19.93 11.68
C PHE A 78 -18.30 19.70 11.42
N LEU A 79 -19.09 20.76 11.22
CA LEU A 79 -20.51 20.65 10.88
C LEU A 79 -20.73 19.95 9.53
N LEU A 80 -19.96 20.33 8.50
CA LEU A 80 -20.03 19.70 7.18
C LEU A 80 -19.65 18.22 7.23
N SER A 81 -18.60 17.87 7.99
CA SER A 81 -18.19 16.49 8.20
C SER A 81 -19.24 15.68 8.97
N ALA A 82 -19.81 16.24 10.04
CA ALA A 82 -20.88 15.59 10.80
C ALA A 82 -22.11 15.31 9.94
N PHE A 83 -22.49 16.29 9.10
CA PHE A 83 -23.56 16.10 8.12
C PHE A 83 -23.22 15.00 7.10
N GLY A 84 -22.00 15.01 6.55
CA GLY A 84 -21.54 13.98 5.62
C GLY A 84 -21.55 12.58 6.24
N GLN A 85 -21.11 12.43 7.49
CA GLN A 85 -21.15 11.15 8.21
C GLN A 85 -22.59 10.69 8.48
N ALA A 86 -23.49 11.60 8.87
CA ALA A 86 -24.90 11.26 9.04
C ALA A 86 -25.53 10.82 7.71
N PHE A 87 -25.27 11.54 6.63
CA PHE A 87 -25.75 11.20 5.29
C PHE A 87 -25.21 9.84 4.83
N TYR A 88 -23.94 9.56 5.09
CA TYR A 88 -23.36 8.25 4.82
C TYR A 88 -24.06 7.13 5.61
N LEU A 89 -24.17 7.26 6.94
CA LEU A 89 -24.66 6.18 7.80
C LEU A 89 -26.16 5.89 7.67
N TYR A 90 -26.97 6.91 7.41
CA TYR A 90 -28.42 6.77 7.37
C TYR A 90 -28.99 6.67 5.95
N TYR A 91 -28.24 7.11 4.94
CA TYR A 91 -28.72 7.14 3.56
C TYR A 91 -27.83 6.33 2.61
N LEU A 92 -26.57 6.72 2.38
CA LEU A 92 -25.75 6.02 1.39
C LEU A 92 -25.45 4.56 1.76
N ALA A 93 -24.96 4.32 2.98
CA ALA A 93 -24.55 2.98 3.39
C ALA A 93 -25.72 1.98 3.32
N PRO A 94 -26.91 2.24 3.92
CA PRO A 94 -28.00 1.27 3.87
C PRO A 94 -28.60 1.07 2.47
N GLN A 95 -28.59 2.08 1.60
CA GLN A 95 -29.29 2.03 0.30
C GLN A 95 -28.40 1.61 -0.87
N ILE A 96 -27.11 1.98 -0.83
CA ILE A 96 -26.20 1.86 -1.97
C ILE A 96 -25.09 0.85 -1.69
N PHE A 97 -24.47 0.90 -0.51
CA PHE A 97 -23.25 0.13 -0.24
C PHE A 97 -23.51 -1.20 0.47
N ASP A 98 -24.38 -1.22 1.50
CA ASP A 98 -24.67 -2.40 2.33
C ASP A 98 -25.70 -3.36 1.70
N HIS A 99 -26.03 -3.21 0.41
CA HIS A 99 -27.08 -4.02 -0.24
C HIS A 99 -26.64 -5.46 -0.48
N GLU A 100 -25.37 -5.66 -0.86
CA GLU A 100 -24.81 -6.98 -1.17
C GLU A 100 -24.06 -7.57 0.03
N GLU A 101 -23.34 -6.74 0.78
CA GLU A 101 -22.60 -7.14 1.98
C GLU A 101 -23.03 -6.30 3.19
N PRO A 102 -24.06 -6.72 3.93
CA PRO A 102 -24.49 -5.99 5.11
C PRO A 102 -23.41 -6.07 6.20
N PRO A 103 -23.05 -4.94 6.84
CA PRO A 103 -22.06 -4.93 7.89
C PRO A 103 -22.53 -5.77 9.08
N ASP A 104 -21.55 -6.36 9.77
CA ASP A 104 -21.81 -7.10 10.99
C ASP A 104 -22.41 -6.18 12.08
N ALA A 105 -23.19 -6.77 13.00
CA ALA A 105 -23.88 -6.00 14.03
C ALA A 105 -22.91 -5.20 14.92
N THR A 106 -21.70 -5.73 15.13
CA THR A 106 -20.65 -5.09 15.93
C THR A 106 -20.03 -3.91 15.21
N GLY A 107 -19.66 -4.04 13.94
CA GLY A 107 -19.11 -2.95 13.13
C GLY A 107 -20.08 -1.78 13.01
N ARG A 108 -21.36 -2.05 12.74
CA ARG A 108 -22.38 -0.98 12.68
C ARG A 108 -22.56 -0.25 14.02
N ALA A 109 -22.47 -0.96 15.14
CA ALA A 109 -22.51 -0.34 16.47
C ALA A 109 -21.26 0.52 16.73
N GLN A 110 -20.07 0.05 16.34
CA GLN A 110 -18.81 0.79 16.48
C GLN A 110 -18.83 2.10 15.66
N THR A 111 -19.28 2.06 14.41
CA THR A 111 -19.36 3.27 13.57
C THR A 111 -20.36 4.29 14.13
N ARG A 112 -21.49 3.82 14.68
CA ARG A 112 -22.45 4.69 15.37
C ARG A 112 -21.85 5.33 16.63
N ASN A 113 -21.11 4.57 17.42
CA ASN A 113 -20.44 5.09 18.61
C ASN A 113 -19.38 6.14 18.25
N ALA A 114 -18.58 5.89 17.21
CA ALA A 114 -17.62 6.84 16.68
C ALA A 114 -18.31 8.14 16.21
N PHE A 115 -19.46 8.02 15.53
CA PHE A 115 -20.27 9.17 15.12
C PHE A 115 -20.79 9.97 16.32
N VAL A 116 -21.24 9.32 17.40
CA VAL A 116 -21.67 10.02 18.62
C VAL A 116 -20.51 10.78 19.28
N LEU A 117 -19.30 10.21 19.32
CA LEU A 117 -18.12 10.91 19.82
C LEU A 117 -17.76 12.11 18.92
N TYR A 118 -17.90 11.95 17.60
CA TYR A 118 -17.69 13.04 16.65
C TYR A 118 -18.70 14.18 16.84
N LEU A 119 -19.97 13.86 17.09
CA LEU A 119 -21.01 14.85 17.42
C LEU A 119 -20.72 15.58 18.73
N ALA A 120 -20.24 14.87 19.76
CA ALA A 120 -19.85 15.49 21.02
C ALA A 120 -18.69 16.48 20.82
N ALA A 121 -17.68 16.10 20.03
CA ALA A 121 -16.59 17.01 19.66
C ALA A 121 -17.08 18.20 18.83
N THR A 122 -17.98 17.97 17.86
CA THR A 122 -18.58 19.03 17.04
C THR A 122 -19.36 20.02 17.90
N ALA A 123 -20.16 19.53 18.85
CA ALA A 123 -20.88 20.36 19.81
C ALA A 123 -19.93 21.18 20.70
N PHE A 124 -18.80 20.59 21.11
CA PHE A 124 -17.75 21.31 21.84
C PHE A 124 -17.12 22.43 21.00
N VAL A 125 -16.85 22.20 19.72
CA VAL A 125 -16.32 23.22 18.79
C VAL A 125 -17.34 24.35 18.58
N VAL A 126 -18.62 24.02 18.36
CA VAL A 126 -19.70 25.01 18.21
C VAL A 126 -19.87 25.83 19.50
N TRP A 127 -19.82 25.17 20.65
CA TRP A 127 -19.85 25.86 21.94
C TRP A 127 -18.65 26.81 22.11
N ALA A 128 -17.45 26.39 21.73
CA ALA A 128 -16.26 27.25 21.75
C ALA A 128 -16.40 28.45 20.80
N ALA A 129 -16.96 28.25 19.61
CA ALA A 129 -17.27 29.33 18.68
C ALA A 129 -18.25 30.35 19.28
N SER A 130 -19.29 29.88 19.99
CA SER A 130 -20.28 30.76 20.65
C SER A 130 -19.72 31.58 21.82
N ARG A 131 -18.48 31.29 22.26
CA ARG A 131 -17.78 31.96 23.35
C ARG A 131 -16.62 32.84 22.85
N ASP A 132 -16.56 33.10 21.54
CA ASP A 132 -15.48 33.83 20.88
C ASP A 132 -14.09 33.23 21.17
N ALA A 133 -14.04 31.90 21.41
CA ALA A 133 -12.78 31.19 21.65
C ALA A 133 -12.06 30.82 20.34
N LEU A 134 -12.67 31.01 19.18
CA LEU A 134 -12.04 30.86 17.86
C LEU A 134 -11.68 32.23 17.31
N MET A 135 -10.54 32.30 16.62
CA MET A 135 -10.04 33.50 15.98
C MET A 135 -10.58 33.60 14.56
N SER A 136 -10.88 34.83 14.13
CA SER A 136 -11.14 35.07 12.71
C SER A 136 -9.89 34.68 11.90
N TRP A 137 -10.07 34.17 10.69
CA TRP A 137 -8.95 33.83 9.80
C TRP A 137 -7.99 35.01 9.53
N GLN A 138 -8.44 36.26 9.72
CA GLN A 138 -7.61 37.47 9.60
C GLN A 138 -6.73 37.74 10.83
N GLU A 139 -7.10 37.18 11.98
CA GLU A 139 -6.41 37.36 13.26
C GLU A 139 -5.37 36.26 13.51
N VAL A 140 -5.45 35.16 12.76
CA VAL A 140 -4.45 34.09 12.78
C VAL A 140 -3.12 34.63 12.26
N PRO A 141 -1.98 34.35 12.93
CA PRO A 141 -0.67 34.75 12.43
C PRO A 141 -0.46 34.26 10.99
N GLY A 142 -0.19 35.18 10.05
CA GLY A 142 -0.06 34.88 8.63
C GLY A 142 0.86 33.69 8.30
N PRO A 143 2.06 33.55 8.92
CA PRO A 143 2.91 32.39 8.71
C PRO A 143 2.30 31.07 9.17
N LEU A 144 1.54 31.08 10.27
CA LEU A 144 0.89 29.89 10.81
C LEU A 144 -0.27 29.45 9.90
N LEU A 145 -1.07 30.41 9.45
CA LEU A 145 -2.14 30.15 8.49
C LEU A 145 -1.57 29.60 7.17
N ALA A 146 -0.52 30.23 6.65
CA ALA A 146 0.16 29.78 5.44
C ALA A 146 0.72 28.37 5.57
N ALA A 147 1.36 28.03 6.70
CA ALA A 147 1.88 26.70 6.96
C ALA A 147 0.75 25.65 7.05
N ALA A 148 -0.36 25.97 7.74
CA ALA A 148 -1.52 25.09 7.85
C ALA A 148 -2.17 24.83 6.48
N VAL A 149 -2.39 25.88 5.70
CA VAL A 149 -2.94 25.76 4.34
C VAL A 149 -1.99 24.97 3.44
N ALA A 150 -0.69 25.26 3.48
CA ALA A 150 0.30 24.52 2.70
C ALA A 150 0.33 23.03 3.05
N ALA A 151 0.24 22.68 4.34
CA ALA A 151 0.20 21.28 4.79
C ALA A 151 -1.06 20.55 4.29
N VAL A 152 -2.23 21.18 4.39
CA VAL A 152 -3.49 20.61 3.89
C VAL A 152 -3.45 20.46 2.37
N VAL A 153 -3.02 21.49 1.64
CA VAL A 153 -2.92 21.46 0.17
C VAL A 153 -1.91 20.41 -0.29
N ALA A 154 -0.75 20.31 0.36
CA ALA A 154 0.25 19.29 0.05
C ALA A 154 -0.30 17.88 0.30
N HIS A 155 -1.04 17.68 1.40
CA HIS A 155 -1.66 16.38 1.69
C HIS A 155 -2.73 16.02 0.65
N PHE A 156 -3.63 16.95 0.32
CA PHE A 156 -4.64 16.72 -0.72
C PHE A 156 -4.02 16.48 -2.09
N GLY A 157 -2.96 17.22 -2.44
CA GLY A 157 -2.20 17.03 -3.68
C GLY A 157 -1.55 15.65 -3.73
N TYR A 158 -0.93 15.20 -2.63
CA TYR A 158 -0.38 13.86 -2.50
C TYR A 158 -1.45 12.77 -2.67
N VAL A 159 -2.59 12.91 -2.01
CA VAL A 159 -3.71 11.96 -2.11
C VAL A 159 -4.24 11.91 -3.55
N LEU A 160 -4.45 13.07 -4.18
CA LEU A 160 -4.92 13.14 -5.56
C LEU A 160 -3.91 12.52 -6.54
N TRP A 161 -2.62 12.80 -6.35
CA TRP A 161 -1.55 12.20 -7.14
C TRP A 161 -1.50 10.68 -6.98
N MET A 162 -1.70 10.15 -5.77
CA MET A 162 -1.74 8.71 -5.53
C MET A 162 -2.95 8.01 -6.18
N VAL A 163 -4.08 8.73 -6.29
CA VAL A 163 -5.33 8.17 -6.84
C VAL A 163 -5.44 8.32 -8.36
N VAL A 164 -4.95 9.44 -8.92
CA VAL A 164 -5.19 9.84 -10.33
C VAL A 164 -3.89 10.14 -11.09
N GLY A 165 -2.75 10.28 -10.42
CA GLY A 165 -1.49 10.69 -11.03
C GLY A 165 -0.79 9.61 -11.88
N PRO A 166 0.34 9.97 -12.54
CA PRO A 166 1.12 9.06 -13.38
C PRO A 166 1.74 7.88 -12.62
N GLY A 167 1.94 8.02 -11.29
CA GLY A 167 2.33 6.95 -10.37
C GLY A 167 1.16 6.44 -9.52
N SER A 168 -0.08 6.56 -10.02
CA SER A 168 -1.26 6.17 -9.27
C SER A 168 -1.32 4.67 -9.04
N MET A 169 -2.02 4.29 -7.96
CA MET A 169 -2.29 2.88 -7.66
C MET A 169 -2.99 2.15 -8.81
N ARG A 170 -3.73 2.87 -9.67
CA ARG A 170 -4.32 2.31 -10.90
C ARG A 170 -3.24 1.91 -11.91
N ALA A 171 -2.25 2.77 -12.13
CA ALA A 171 -1.13 2.48 -13.03
C ALA A 171 -0.26 1.34 -12.47
N SER A 172 0.00 1.31 -11.15
CA SER A 172 0.75 0.22 -10.51
C SER A 172 -0.02 -1.10 -10.45
N ALA A 173 -1.34 -1.08 -10.24
CA ALA A 173 -2.16 -2.29 -10.28
C ALA A 173 -2.30 -2.85 -11.71
N SER A 174 -2.40 -1.98 -12.73
CA SER A 174 -2.38 -2.41 -14.14
C SER A 174 -0.99 -2.84 -14.63
N ALA A 175 0.08 -2.43 -13.96
CA ALA A 175 1.45 -2.84 -14.24
C ALA A 175 1.84 -4.14 -13.50
N SER A 176 0.91 -4.76 -12.77
CA SER A 176 1.13 -6.08 -12.17
C SER A 176 1.21 -7.13 -13.30
N PRO A 177 2.35 -7.83 -13.51
CA PRO A 177 2.53 -8.78 -14.62
C PRO A 177 1.68 -10.06 -14.51
N LEU A 178 0.95 -10.23 -13.41
CA LEU A 178 0.08 -11.36 -13.13
C LEU A 178 -1.36 -11.17 -13.64
N ALA A 179 -1.61 -10.18 -14.49
CA ALA A 179 -2.80 -10.17 -15.34
C ALA A 179 -2.68 -11.35 -16.32
N TRP A 180 -3.18 -12.52 -15.89
CA TRP A 180 -3.41 -13.65 -16.77
C TRP A 180 -4.10 -13.12 -18.03
N SER A 181 -3.42 -13.31 -19.16
CA SER A 181 -3.89 -12.94 -20.48
C SER A 181 -5.35 -13.34 -20.68
N ASP A 182 -6.21 -12.35 -20.91
CA ASP A 182 -7.46 -12.56 -21.62
C ASP A 182 -7.09 -13.07 -23.03
N GLU A 183 -7.13 -14.39 -23.22
CA GLU A 183 -7.38 -14.98 -24.53
C GLU A 183 -8.81 -14.60 -24.99
N ALA A 184 -9.03 -13.32 -25.32
CA ALA A 184 -10.19 -12.89 -26.10
C ALA A 184 -10.08 -11.47 -26.69
N ALA A 185 -8.89 -10.88 -26.85
CA ALA A 185 -8.74 -9.69 -27.68
C ALA A 185 -7.38 -9.66 -28.38
N TRP A 186 -7.40 -9.96 -29.68
CA TRP A 186 -6.31 -9.64 -30.60
C TRP A 186 -6.02 -8.12 -30.57
N PRO A 187 -4.76 -7.72 -30.72
CA PRO A 187 -4.29 -6.38 -30.39
C PRO A 187 -4.79 -5.36 -31.43
N ASP A 188 -5.31 -4.23 -30.95
CA ASP A 188 -5.19 -2.98 -31.71
C ASP A 188 -3.92 -2.29 -31.23
N ASP A 189 -3.01 -2.16 -32.19
CA ASP A 189 -1.69 -1.56 -32.14
C ASP A 189 -1.76 -0.11 -31.65
N GLU A 190 -1.19 0.24 -30.49
CA GLU A 190 -0.70 1.61 -30.23
C GLU A 190 0.19 1.83 -28.98
N ASN A 191 0.70 0.80 -28.30
CA ASN A 191 1.73 1.02 -27.26
C ASN A 191 2.83 -0.07 -27.20
N PRO A 192 3.92 0.07 -27.98
CA PRO A 192 4.96 -0.95 -28.10
C PRO A 192 5.97 -1.01 -26.93
N SER A 193 5.91 -0.13 -25.92
CA SER A 193 7.03 -0.02 -24.96
C SER A 193 6.96 -0.95 -23.74
N ALA A 194 5.82 -1.59 -23.46
CA ALA A 194 5.64 -2.42 -22.25
C ALA A 194 5.90 -3.92 -22.47
N LEU A 195 6.11 -4.35 -23.71
CA LEU A 195 6.27 -5.76 -24.10
C LEU A 195 7.74 -6.19 -24.36
N GLU A 196 8.72 -5.31 -24.22
CA GLU A 196 10.10 -5.58 -24.71
C GLU A 196 11.21 -5.65 -23.64
N SER A 197 10.92 -5.44 -22.35
CA SER A 197 11.98 -5.41 -21.34
C SER A 197 12.28 -6.81 -20.79
N ASP A 198 13.30 -7.49 -21.33
CA ASP A 198 13.78 -8.80 -20.87
C ASP A 198 14.36 -8.70 -19.44
N PRO A 199 13.73 -9.34 -18.41
CA PRO A 199 14.16 -9.22 -17.02
C PRO A 199 15.58 -9.75 -16.76
N SER A 200 16.10 -10.60 -17.66
CA SER A 200 17.49 -11.09 -17.58
C SER A 200 18.56 -10.00 -17.76
N GLN A 201 18.18 -8.80 -18.23
CA GLN A 201 19.07 -7.65 -18.35
C GLN A 201 19.34 -6.94 -17.01
N SER A 202 18.75 -7.40 -15.91
CA SER A 202 18.87 -6.75 -14.61
C SER A 202 20.28 -6.85 -14.03
N ARG A 203 20.77 -5.73 -13.48
CA ARG A 203 22.04 -5.63 -12.74
C ARG A 203 21.89 -5.97 -11.26
N SER A 204 20.64 -5.99 -10.78
CA SER A 204 20.28 -6.34 -9.41
C SER A 204 19.36 -7.54 -9.44
N ILE A 205 19.80 -8.68 -8.90
CA ILE A 205 19.05 -9.95 -8.97
C ILE A 205 18.77 -10.45 -7.57
N LYS A 206 17.54 -10.89 -7.35
CA LYS A 206 17.15 -11.63 -6.14
C LYS A 206 17.03 -13.11 -6.44
N LEU A 207 17.73 -13.94 -5.66
CA LEU A 207 17.59 -15.39 -5.63
C LEU A 207 16.49 -15.77 -4.63
N MET A 208 15.43 -16.39 -5.13
CA MET A 208 14.26 -16.78 -4.35
C MET A 208 13.54 -17.94 -5.03
N ALA A 209 13.21 -18.98 -4.26
CA ALA A 209 12.27 -20.00 -4.69
C ALA A 209 10.85 -19.54 -4.33
N ASP A 210 9.95 -19.58 -5.29
CA ASP A 210 8.54 -19.19 -5.15
C ASP A 210 7.65 -20.11 -5.99
N PHE A 211 6.33 -19.99 -5.84
CA PHE A 211 5.34 -20.88 -6.45
C PHE A 211 5.47 -20.92 -7.99
N HIS A 212 5.96 -22.04 -8.53
CA HIS A 212 6.04 -22.30 -9.98
C HIS A 212 6.80 -21.23 -10.79
N THR A 213 7.79 -20.57 -10.19
CA THR A 213 8.60 -19.53 -10.83
C THR A 213 10.06 -19.97 -10.98
N TYR A 214 10.80 -19.31 -11.87
CA TYR A 214 12.25 -19.42 -11.91
C TYR A 214 12.90 -18.84 -10.64
N PRO A 215 14.09 -19.31 -10.26
CA PRO A 215 14.77 -18.88 -9.03
C PRO A 215 15.33 -17.45 -9.06
N LEU A 216 15.46 -16.82 -10.23
CA LEU A 216 16.10 -15.51 -10.38
C LEU A 216 15.09 -14.43 -10.71
N TRP A 217 15.11 -13.32 -9.97
CA TRP A 217 14.17 -12.22 -10.08
C TRP A 217 14.87 -10.89 -10.36
N ALA A 218 14.38 -10.13 -11.32
CA ALA A 218 14.85 -8.78 -11.60
C ALA A 218 14.47 -7.80 -10.47
N MET A 219 15.39 -6.91 -10.11
CA MET A 219 15.18 -5.93 -9.02
C MET A 219 15.39 -4.47 -9.44
N ASP A 220 15.70 -4.20 -10.71
CA ASP A 220 15.84 -2.84 -11.20
C ASP A 220 14.47 -2.20 -11.47
N GLU A 221 14.36 -0.87 -11.32
CA GLU A 221 13.11 -0.08 -11.33
C GLU A 221 12.24 -0.23 -12.59
N HIS A 222 12.79 -0.79 -13.68
CA HIS A 222 12.10 -0.96 -14.96
C HIS A 222 12.14 -2.39 -15.50
N LEU A 223 12.65 -3.35 -14.70
CA LEU A 223 12.73 -4.76 -15.06
C LEU A 223 11.99 -5.58 -14.02
N TYR A 224 10.96 -6.30 -14.47
CA TYR A 224 10.06 -7.03 -13.59
C TYR A 224 9.89 -8.48 -14.04
N GLY A 225 9.82 -9.38 -13.07
CA GLY A 225 9.59 -10.80 -13.28
C GLY A 225 10.80 -11.67 -12.97
N ASP A 226 10.52 -12.97 -12.91
CA ASP A 226 11.51 -14.02 -12.82
C ASP A 226 12.03 -14.42 -14.20
N PHE A 227 13.21 -15.04 -14.23
CA PHE A 227 13.81 -15.52 -15.47
C PHE A 227 14.71 -16.74 -15.25
N PRO A 228 14.86 -17.59 -16.29
CA PRO A 228 15.67 -18.79 -16.19
C PRO A 228 17.16 -18.48 -15.97
N PRO A 229 17.86 -19.23 -15.11
CA PRO A 229 19.32 -19.13 -14.92
C PRO A 229 20.14 -19.16 -16.21
N GLU A 230 19.66 -19.88 -17.22
CA GLU A 230 20.31 -20.04 -18.52
C GLU A 230 20.49 -18.70 -19.26
N LYS A 231 19.61 -17.73 -19.03
CA LYS A 231 19.72 -16.39 -19.64
C LYS A 231 20.85 -15.56 -19.02
N LEU A 232 21.34 -15.93 -17.84
CA LEU A 232 22.40 -15.18 -17.15
C LEU A 232 23.81 -15.58 -17.60
N GLY A 233 23.93 -16.56 -18.52
CA GLY A 233 25.23 -17.04 -19.00
C GLY A 233 26.06 -17.72 -17.91
N LEU A 234 25.39 -18.33 -16.93
CA LEU A 234 26.01 -19.15 -15.88
C LEU A 234 26.49 -20.49 -16.45
N SER A 235 27.34 -21.17 -15.69
CA SER A 235 27.69 -22.56 -15.95
C SER A 235 26.44 -23.45 -15.98
N GLN A 236 26.48 -24.49 -16.81
CA GLN A 236 25.36 -25.44 -16.93
C GLN A 236 25.07 -26.15 -15.60
N GLU A 237 26.11 -26.44 -14.83
CA GLU A 237 26.01 -27.04 -13.50
C GLU A 237 25.29 -26.10 -12.51
N LEU A 238 25.69 -24.82 -12.43
CA LEU A 238 25.02 -23.87 -11.54
C LEU A 238 23.57 -23.59 -11.97
N SER A 239 23.31 -23.49 -13.27
CA SER A 239 21.95 -23.32 -13.78
C SER A 239 21.05 -24.51 -13.40
N ALA A 240 21.57 -25.73 -13.54
CA ALA A 240 20.86 -26.95 -13.13
C ALA A 240 20.61 -26.99 -11.61
N ASP A 241 21.59 -26.63 -10.80
CA ASP A 241 21.45 -26.59 -9.34
C ASP A 241 20.40 -25.56 -8.89
N LEU A 242 20.38 -24.39 -9.53
CA LEU A 242 19.39 -23.33 -9.26
C LEU A 242 17.97 -23.78 -9.60
N ASN A 243 17.79 -24.40 -10.77
CA ASN A 243 16.48 -24.92 -11.18
C ASN A 243 16.05 -26.09 -10.29
N ALA A 244 16.94 -27.03 -9.97
CA ALA A 244 16.64 -28.14 -9.07
C ALA A 244 16.24 -27.67 -7.67
N TRP A 245 16.87 -26.60 -7.17
CA TRP A 245 16.49 -25.95 -5.92
C TRP A 245 15.07 -25.37 -6.01
N ALA A 246 14.73 -24.58 -7.04
CA ALA A 246 13.38 -24.06 -7.23
C ALA A 246 12.31 -25.17 -7.41
N ASP A 247 12.64 -26.23 -8.14
CA ASP A 247 11.76 -27.37 -8.38
C ASP A 247 11.48 -28.15 -7.09
N ALA A 248 12.47 -28.25 -6.19
CA ALA A 248 12.28 -28.87 -4.88
C ALA A 248 11.26 -28.09 -4.04
N PHE A 249 11.32 -26.75 -4.05
CA PHE A 249 10.32 -25.91 -3.39
C PHE A 249 8.94 -26.14 -3.97
N THR A 250 8.82 -26.10 -5.30
CA THR A 250 7.55 -26.32 -5.99
C THR A 250 6.96 -27.70 -5.67
N SER A 251 7.81 -28.72 -5.59
CA SER A 251 7.41 -30.09 -5.23
C SER A 251 7.01 -30.25 -3.76
N SER A 252 7.35 -29.28 -2.89
CA SER A 252 6.92 -29.25 -1.49
C SER A 252 5.48 -28.77 -1.31
N LEU A 253 4.89 -28.19 -2.35
CA LEU A 253 3.57 -27.60 -2.30
C LEU A 253 2.50 -28.70 -2.32
N ASN A 254 1.47 -28.52 -1.49
CA ASN A 254 0.32 -29.40 -1.49
C ASN A 254 -0.77 -28.79 -2.37
N SER A 255 -1.05 -29.42 -3.52
CA SER A 255 -2.08 -28.94 -4.43
C SER A 255 -3.51 -29.09 -3.86
N ASP A 256 -3.72 -30.06 -2.97
CA ASP A 256 -5.02 -30.37 -2.39
C ASP A 256 -5.34 -29.49 -1.18
N ASP A 257 -4.32 -28.99 -0.49
CA ASP A 257 -4.43 -28.06 0.63
C ASP A 257 -3.28 -27.03 0.62
N PRO A 258 -3.42 -25.91 -0.11
CA PRO A 258 -2.38 -24.90 -0.24
C PRO A 258 -1.94 -24.24 1.08
N ALA A 259 -2.75 -24.35 2.14
CA ALA A 259 -2.42 -23.83 3.46
C ALA A 259 -1.41 -24.72 4.21
N ASN A 260 -1.20 -25.96 3.77
CA ASN A 260 -0.36 -26.96 4.43
C ASN A 260 0.68 -27.54 3.48
N SER A 261 1.94 -27.09 3.59
CA SER A 261 3.06 -27.68 2.83
C SER A 261 3.26 -29.17 3.16
N LEU A 262 3.79 -29.92 2.20
CA LEU A 262 4.27 -31.29 2.39
C LEU A 262 5.58 -31.35 3.19
N TRP A 263 6.26 -30.22 3.38
CA TRP A 263 7.47 -30.13 4.17
C TRP A 263 7.19 -29.78 5.63
N SER A 264 8.03 -30.32 6.50
CA SER A 264 8.17 -29.86 7.88
C SER A 264 8.94 -28.54 7.96
N ASP A 265 8.80 -27.83 9.08
CA ASP A 265 9.56 -26.61 9.36
C ASP A 265 11.09 -26.82 9.25
N GLU A 266 11.59 -28.01 9.55
CA GLU A 266 13.01 -28.34 9.40
C GLU A 266 13.43 -28.43 7.93
N GLN A 267 12.61 -29.04 7.08
CA GLN A 267 12.85 -29.11 5.64
C GLN A 267 12.80 -27.72 5.00
N HIS A 268 11.85 -26.86 5.41
CA HIS A 268 11.83 -25.46 4.97
C HIS A 268 13.10 -24.70 5.37
N ARG A 269 13.57 -24.86 6.62
CA ARG A 269 14.81 -24.22 7.07
C ARG A 269 16.05 -24.74 6.32
N ALA A 270 16.11 -26.05 6.06
CA ALA A 270 17.21 -26.65 5.30
C ALA A 270 17.25 -26.11 3.87
N HIS A 271 16.09 -26.09 3.20
CA HIS A 271 15.95 -25.57 1.85
C HIS A 271 16.29 -24.07 1.74
N GLN A 272 15.85 -23.24 2.70
CA GLN A 272 16.22 -21.83 2.77
C GLN A 272 17.73 -21.62 2.96
N ALA A 273 18.41 -22.51 3.71
CA ALA A 273 19.85 -22.42 3.93
C ALA A 273 20.67 -22.66 2.65
N GLU A 274 20.11 -23.37 1.66
CA GLU A 274 20.75 -23.63 0.36
C GLU A 274 20.81 -22.38 -0.54
N ALA A 275 19.98 -21.37 -0.30
CA ALA A 275 20.00 -20.13 -1.09
C ALA A 275 21.35 -19.41 -1.02
N ARG A 276 21.96 -19.35 0.16
CA ARG A 276 23.23 -18.63 0.38
C ARG A 276 24.41 -19.21 -0.42
N PRO A 277 24.73 -20.52 -0.37
CA PRO A 277 25.81 -21.07 -1.18
C PRO A 277 25.56 -20.94 -2.69
N LEU A 278 24.30 -21.03 -3.14
CA LEU A 278 23.95 -20.80 -4.55
C LEU A 278 24.21 -19.35 -4.97
N ALA A 279 23.80 -18.37 -4.15
CA ALA A 279 24.05 -16.95 -4.42
C ALA A 279 25.55 -16.61 -4.46
N LEU A 280 26.37 -17.21 -3.59
CA LEU A 280 27.82 -17.03 -3.62
C LEU A 280 28.45 -17.57 -4.91
N ARG A 281 27.93 -18.67 -5.47
CA ARG A 281 28.37 -19.20 -6.76
C ARG A 281 27.99 -18.27 -7.91
N ILE A 282 26.77 -17.71 -7.88
CA ILE A 282 26.34 -16.69 -8.86
C ILE A 282 27.28 -15.48 -8.80
N ALA A 283 27.54 -14.93 -7.62
CA ALA A 283 28.40 -13.75 -7.47
C ALA A 283 29.85 -14.03 -7.92
N LYS A 284 30.33 -15.28 -7.83
CA LYS A 284 31.64 -15.69 -8.34
C LYS A 284 31.69 -15.74 -9.88
N GLU A 285 30.64 -16.24 -10.53
CA GLU A 285 30.56 -16.33 -11.99
C GLU A 285 30.18 -14.99 -12.65
N ARG A 286 29.40 -14.16 -11.94
CA ARG A 286 28.90 -12.85 -12.37
C ARG A 286 29.18 -11.78 -11.31
N PRO A 287 30.45 -11.36 -11.13
CA PRO A 287 30.83 -10.33 -10.17
C PRO A 287 30.31 -8.94 -10.54
N ASP A 288 29.77 -8.77 -11.74
CA ASP A 288 29.17 -7.53 -12.24
C ASP A 288 27.73 -7.29 -11.75
N LEU A 289 27.16 -8.23 -10.99
CA LEU A 289 25.78 -8.21 -10.54
C LEU A 289 25.68 -8.07 -9.02
N LYS A 290 24.66 -7.35 -8.57
CA LYS A 290 24.28 -7.33 -7.15
C LYS A 290 23.30 -8.47 -6.87
N ILE A 291 23.65 -9.35 -5.94
CA ILE A 291 22.86 -10.54 -5.63
C ILE A 291 22.22 -10.41 -4.25
N TYR A 292 20.91 -10.62 -4.19
CA TYR A 292 20.13 -10.61 -2.96
C TYR A 292 19.55 -12.00 -2.70
N ILE A 293 19.48 -12.44 -1.44
CA ILE A 293 18.78 -13.66 -1.03
C ILE A 293 17.56 -13.31 -0.17
N ALA A 294 16.45 -14.02 -0.34
CA ALA A 294 15.29 -13.88 0.53
C ALA A 294 15.57 -14.48 1.93
N VAL A 295 15.32 -13.70 2.99
CA VAL A 295 15.49 -14.13 4.39
C VAL A 295 14.16 -13.91 5.13
N GLY A 296 13.21 -14.83 4.92
CA GLY A 296 11.87 -14.78 5.52
C GLY A 296 10.90 -13.82 4.82
N ALA A 297 9.69 -13.69 5.39
CA ALA A 297 8.58 -12.94 4.79
C ALA A 297 8.92 -11.44 4.60
N GLY A 298 9.31 -11.09 3.37
CA GLY A 298 9.47 -9.69 2.91
C GLY A 298 10.87 -9.09 3.03
N ASN A 299 11.86 -9.78 3.59
CA ASN A 299 13.22 -9.25 3.71
C ASN A 299 14.18 -9.90 2.71
N ALA A 300 15.02 -9.10 2.06
CA ALA A 300 16.11 -9.57 1.21
C ALA A 300 17.44 -9.02 1.74
N VAL A 301 18.49 -9.86 1.76
CA VAL A 301 19.82 -9.49 2.23
C VAL A 301 20.79 -9.55 1.04
N GLU A 302 21.57 -8.49 0.85
CA GLU A 302 22.63 -8.47 -0.15
C GLU A 302 23.74 -9.45 0.24
N VAL A 303 24.19 -10.23 -0.73
CA VAL A 303 25.31 -11.16 -0.55
C VAL A 303 26.60 -10.38 -0.83
N GLU A 304 27.17 -9.79 0.22
CA GLU A 304 28.46 -9.13 0.13
C GLU A 304 29.58 -10.14 -0.18
N THR A 305 30.21 -10.00 -1.34
CA THR A 305 31.47 -10.69 -1.67
C THR A 305 32.66 -9.81 -1.27
N GLY A 306 32.77 -9.47 0.02
CA GLY A 306 33.98 -8.86 0.55
C GLY A 306 35.11 -9.89 0.65
N PRO A 307 36.40 -9.49 0.53
CA PRO A 307 37.50 -10.37 0.89
C PRO A 307 37.33 -10.80 2.36
N ILE A 308 37.53 -12.10 2.62
CA ILE A 308 37.57 -12.63 4.00
C ILE A 308 38.73 -11.92 4.70
N GLU A 309 38.45 -10.96 5.59
CA GLU A 309 39.44 -10.50 6.56
C GLU A 309 39.75 -11.70 7.46
N GLU A 310 40.96 -12.25 7.31
CA GLU A 310 41.51 -13.22 8.26
C GLU A 310 41.50 -12.59 9.65
N PRO A 311 40.98 -13.27 10.69
CA PRO A 311 41.07 -12.76 12.05
C PRO A 311 42.54 -12.66 12.45
N GLU A 312 42.98 -11.43 12.78
CA GLU A 312 44.29 -11.18 13.38
C GLU A 312 44.48 -12.10 14.60
N ARG A 313 45.62 -12.81 14.62
CA ARG A 313 46.09 -13.62 15.73
C ARG A 313 46.71 -12.77 16.83
#